data_AF-A0A9P5JHK2-F1
#
_entry.id   AF-A0A9P5JHK2-F1
#
_cell.length_a   1.000
_cell.length_b   1.000
_cell.length_c   1.000
_cell.angle_alpha   90.00
_cell.angle_beta   90.00
_cell.angle_gamma   90.00
#
_symmetry.space_group_name_H-M   'P 1'
#
loop_
_entity.id
_entity.type
_entity.pdbx_description
1 polymer ?
#
loop_
_entity_poly.entity_id
_entity_poly.type
_entity_poly.pdbx_seq_one_letter_code
_entity_poly.pdbx_strand_id
1 'polypeptide(L)'
;MPQLDANNSVLLSISEVPAYLDKALKALDLHVEARTSFITYWLPDLLKHQYIALRFVPQKEYEKAAVLDILPTPNVVERIFMLFQGIESALATNPEWVHAKEKAEADVLFWREVVGLPGEAGELMKDDSLFRVLEWGGMEVL
;
A
#
# COMPACT_ATOMS: atom_id res chain seq x y z
N MET A 1 -4.76 -16.67 -6.88
CA MET A 1 -4.48 -15.23 -7.03
C MET A 1 -4.61 -14.59 -5.66
N PRO A 2 -3.87 -13.53 -5.33
CA PRO A 2 -4.03 -12.88 -4.03
C PRO A 2 -5.47 -12.36 -3.92
N GLN A 3 -6.19 -12.77 -2.86
CA GLN A 3 -7.60 -12.43 -2.64
C GLN A 3 -7.69 -11.40 -1.51
N LEU A 4 -8.46 -10.34 -1.71
CA LEU A 4 -8.76 -9.38 -0.65
C LEU A 4 -10.00 -9.84 0.11
N ASP A 5 -9.92 -9.75 1.43
CA ASP A 5 -11.02 -10.02 2.35
C ASP A 5 -10.97 -9.02 3.51
N ALA A 6 -12.00 -9.05 4.36
CA ALA A 6 -12.14 -8.09 5.43
C ALA A 6 -11.07 -8.16 6.53
N ASN A 7 -10.32 -9.26 6.63
CA ASN A 7 -9.28 -9.44 7.65
C ASN A 7 -7.92 -8.93 7.17
N ASN A 8 -7.67 -9.04 5.87
CA ASN A 8 -6.37 -8.73 5.28
C ASN A 8 -6.31 -7.33 4.64
N SER A 9 -7.45 -6.66 4.47
CA SER A 9 -7.56 -5.36 3.81
C SER A 9 -8.22 -4.31 4.71
N VAL A 10 -8.20 -3.06 4.26
CA VAL A 10 -9.09 -2.01 4.74
C VAL A 10 -10.16 -1.75 3.70
N LEU A 11 -11.34 -1.31 4.13
CA LEU A 11 -12.43 -0.93 3.22
C LEU A 11 -12.69 0.57 3.36
N LEU A 12 -12.58 1.28 2.23
CA LEU A 12 -12.70 2.73 2.16
C LEU A 12 -13.80 3.11 1.17
N SER A 13 -14.55 4.19 1.46
CA SER A 13 -15.28 4.88 0.39
C SER A 13 -14.30 5.61 -0.52
N ILE A 14 -14.65 5.76 -1.79
CA ILE A 14 -13.75 6.38 -2.77
C ILE A 14 -13.32 7.81 -2.40
N SER A 15 -14.17 8.56 -1.68
CA SER A 15 -13.83 9.90 -1.19
C SER A 15 -12.72 9.91 -0.14
N GLU A 16 -12.51 8.82 0.58
CA GLU A 16 -11.51 8.72 1.65
C GLU A 16 -10.16 8.23 1.14
N VAL A 17 -10.15 7.51 0.01
CA VAL A 17 -8.98 6.84 -0.54
C VAL A 17 -7.76 7.77 -0.73
N PRO A 18 -7.87 8.98 -1.31
CA PRO A 18 -6.70 9.84 -1.49
C PRO A 18 -6.03 10.24 -0.18
N ALA A 19 -6.84 10.63 0.81
CA ALA A 19 -6.34 11.04 2.12
C ALA A 19 -5.79 9.86 2.91
N TYR A 20 -6.41 8.68 2.79
CA TYR A 20 -5.91 7.45 3.40
C TYR A 20 -4.57 7.03 2.81
N LEU A 21 -4.43 7.04 1.48
CA LEU A 21 -3.20 6.69 0.79
C LEU A 21 -2.04 7.61 1.16
N ASP A 22 -2.24 8.93 1.20
CA ASP A 22 -1.15 9.85 1.60
C ASP A 22 -0.68 9.56 3.04
N LYS A 23 -1.63 9.34 3.97
CA LYS A 23 -1.30 8.96 5.35
C LYS A 23 -0.55 7.63 5.43
N ALA A 24 -1.06 6.59 4.76
CA ALA A 24 -0.47 5.26 4.81
C ALA A 24 0.92 5.23 4.15
N LEU A 25 1.08 5.82 2.98
CA LEU A 25 2.38 5.89 2.30
C LEU A 25 3.38 6.75 3.08
N LYS A 26 2.92 7.79 3.79
CA LYS A 26 3.77 8.57 4.69
C LYS A 26 4.20 7.75 5.91
N ALA A 27 3.30 6.94 6.46
CA ALA A 27 3.62 5.99 7.53
C ALA A 27 4.58 4.88 7.07
N LEU A 28 4.67 4.63 5.76
CA LEU A 28 5.66 3.77 5.12
C LEU A 28 6.91 4.56 4.67
N ASP A 29 7.20 5.73 5.25
CA ASP A 29 8.40 6.56 4.99
C ASP A 29 8.62 7.04 3.55
N LEU A 30 7.65 6.89 2.64
CA LEU A 30 7.78 7.41 1.28
C LEU A 30 7.86 8.95 1.33
N HIS A 31 8.82 9.51 0.60
CA HIS A 31 8.97 10.96 0.44
C HIS A 31 7.81 11.55 -0.40
N VAL A 32 7.64 12.88 -0.31
CA VAL A 32 6.47 13.59 -0.86
C VAL A 32 6.26 13.33 -2.35
N GLU A 33 7.32 13.35 -3.15
CA GLU A 33 7.23 13.14 -4.60
C GLU A 33 6.77 11.72 -4.95
N ALA A 34 7.32 10.68 -4.29
CA ALA A 34 6.87 9.31 -4.48
C ALA A 34 5.42 9.10 -4.09
N ARG A 35 4.97 9.64 -2.94
CA ARG A 35 3.55 9.54 -2.54
C ARG A 35 2.62 10.21 -3.54
N THR A 36 2.99 11.41 -3.98
CA THR A 36 2.21 12.19 -4.96
C THR A 36 2.11 11.43 -6.28
N SER A 37 3.22 10.86 -6.75
CA SER A 37 3.27 10.06 -7.98
C SER A 37 2.42 8.79 -7.87
N PHE A 38 2.55 8.07 -6.76
CA PHE A 38 1.76 6.86 -6.48
C PHE A 38 0.26 7.13 -6.54
N ILE A 39 -0.20 8.15 -5.80
CA ILE A 39 -1.61 8.50 -5.73
C ILE A 39 -2.10 8.97 -7.10
N THR A 40 -1.35 9.86 -7.75
CA THR A 40 -1.74 10.38 -9.08
C THR A 40 -1.86 9.28 -10.12
N TYR A 41 -0.98 8.29 -10.07
CA TYR A 41 -0.99 7.16 -11.02
C TYR A 41 -2.18 6.22 -10.79
N TRP A 42 -2.46 5.82 -9.54
CA TRP A 42 -3.49 4.83 -9.23
C TRP A 42 -4.90 5.40 -9.07
N LEU A 43 -5.03 6.69 -8.74
CA LEU A 43 -6.33 7.30 -8.47
C LEU A 43 -7.33 7.17 -9.63
N PRO A 44 -6.96 7.31 -10.92
CA PRO A 44 -7.88 7.09 -12.03
C PRO A 44 -8.53 5.70 -12.05
N ASP A 45 -7.81 4.65 -11.68
CA ASP A 45 -8.35 3.29 -11.60
C ASP A 45 -9.23 3.10 -10.36
N LEU A 46 -8.80 3.63 -9.22
CA LEU A 46 -9.58 3.59 -7.98
C LEU A 46 -10.93 4.31 -8.11
N LEU A 47 -10.96 5.45 -8.83
CA LEU A 47 -12.16 6.26 -9.05
C LEU A 47 -13.27 5.56 -9.86
N LYS A 48 -12.99 4.41 -10.47
CA LYS A 48 -13.99 3.60 -11.17
C LYS A 48 -14.96 2.90 -10.22
N HIS A 49 -14.65 2.85 -8.92
CA HIS A 49 -15.43 2.13 -7.91
C HIS A 49 -15.93 3.08 -6.82
N GLN A 50 -17.02 2.68 -6.14
CA GLN A 50 -17.59 3.43 -5.02
C GLN A 50 -16.91 3.11 -3.69
N TYR A 51 -16.52 1.85 -3.51
CA TYR A 51 -15.75 1.37 -2.37
C TYR A 51 -14.54 0.59 -2.85
N ILE A 52 -13.44 0.71 -2.13
CA ILE A 52 -12.18 0.04 -2.41
C ILE A 52 -11.77 -0.78 -1.19
N ALA A 53 -11.60 -2.09 -1.39
CA ALA A 53 -10.79 -2.90 -0.50
C ALA A 53 -9.32 -2.70 -0.87
N LEU A 54 -8.46 -2.37 0.11
CA LEU A 54 -7.06 -2.02 -0.12
C LEU A 54 -6.14 -2.80 0.80
N ARG A 55 -5.03 -3.30 0.26
CA ARG A 55 -3.98 -3.98 1.02
C ARG A 55 -2.59 -3.66 0.47
N PHE A 56 -1.63 -3.37 1.35
CA PHE A 56 -0.22 -3.44 0.98
C PHE A 56 0.33 -4.85 1.18
N VAL A 57 1.13 -5.33 0.21
CA VAL A 57 1.70 -6.68 0.22
C VAL A 57 2.98 -6.70 1.08
N PRO A 58 3.18 -7.74 1.93
CA PRO A 58 4.44 -7.93 2.62
C PRO A 58 5.61 -8.01 1.65
N GLN A 59 6.67 -7.23 1.87
CA GLN A 59 7.81 -7.14 0.97
C GLN A 59 8.44 -8.52 0.71
N LYS A 60 8.56 -9.35 1.74
CA LYS A 60 9.08 -10.73 1.64
C LYS A 60 8.25 -11.64 0.73
N GLU A 61 6.95 -11.42 0.63
CA GLU A 61 6.08 -12.18 -0.29
C GLU A 61 6.26 -11.67 -1.72
N TYR A 62 6.32 -10.35 -1.89
CA TYR A 62 6.53 -9.72 -3.19
C TYR A 62 7.90 -10.06 -3.79
N GLU A 63 8.97 -10.06 -3.00
CA GLU A 63 10.33 -10.42 -3.43
C GLU A 63 10.46 -11.84 -3.96
N LYS A 64 9.70 -12.80 -3.38
CA LYS A 64 9.65 -14.17 -3.90
C LYS A 64 9.01 -14.25 -5.28
N ALA A 65 8.03 -13.38 -5.54
CA ALA A 65 7.28 -13.36 -6.80
C ALA A 65 7.98 -12.53 -7.89
N ALA A 66 8.69 -11.47 -7.50
CA ALA A 66 9.35 -10.53 -8.39
C ALA A 66 10.77 -10.23 -7.88
N VAL A 67 11.75 -11.02 -8.32
CA VAL A 67 13.16 -10.81 -7.98
C VAL A 67 13.65 -9.51 -8.63
N LEU A 68 14.29 -8.66 -7.84
CA LEU A 68 14.90 -7.41 -8.28
C LEU A 68 16.41 -7.52 -8.12
N ASP A 69 17.14 -7.50 -9.24
CA ASP A 69 18.60 -7.54 -9.27
C ASP A 69 19.13 -6.21 -9.84
N ILE A 70 19.89 -5.47 -9.03
CA ILE A 70 20.36 -4.12 -9.33
C ILE A 70 21.87 -4.08 -9.12
N LEU A 71 22.59 -3.56 -10.13
CA LEU A 71 24.03 -3.40 -10.10
C LEU A 71 24.43 -1.93 -10.36
N PRO A 72 25.26 -1.32 -9.49
CA PRO A 72 25.82 -1.87 -8.23
C PRO A 72 24.72 -2.20 -7.20
N THR A 73 25.00 -3.05 -6.21
CA THR A 73 24.00 -3.40 -5.20
C THR A 73 23.60 -2.17 -4.37
N PRO A 74 22.29 -1.83 -4.29
CA PRO A 74 21.83 -0.72 -3.47
C PRO A 74 22.05 -1.00 -1.98
N ASN A 75 22.28 0.07 -1.22
CA ASN A 75 22.39 0.02 0.23
C ASN A 75 21.04 -0.27 0.89
N VAL A 76 19.94 0.21 0.30
CA VAL A 76 18.58 -0.02 0.77
C VAL A 76 17.61 -0.11 -0.40
N VAL A 77 16.69 -1.07 -0.32
CA VAL A 77 15.60 -1.29 -1.27
C VAL A 77 14.29 -1.30 -0.51
N GLU A 78 13.42 -0.37 -0.84
CA GLU A 78 12.04 -0.30 -0.32
C GLU A 78 11.07 -0.62 -1.45
N ARG A 79 10.13 -1.54 -1.19
CA ARG A 79 9.17 -2.00 -2.20
C ARG A 79 7.75 -1.94 -1.67
N ILE A 80 6.95 -1.01 -2.19
CA ILE A 80 5.55 -0.85 -1.80
C ILE A 80 4.65 -1.33 -2.94
N PHE A 81 3.92 -2.42 -2.70
CA PHE A 81 2.97 -2.94 -3.67
C PHE A 81 1.55 -2.93 -3.11
N MET A 82 0.63 -2.25 -3.78
CA MET A 82 -0.78 -2.15 -3.38
C MET A 82 -1.66 -3.10 -4.20
N LEU A 83 -2.40 -3.95 -3.51
CA LEU A 83 -3.55 -4.61 -4.10
C LEU A 83 -4.80 -3.81 -3.78
N PHE A 84 -5.68 -3.69 -4.76
CA PHE A 84 -7.00 -3.13 -4.54
C PHE A 84 -8.07 -3.90 -5.29
N GLN A 85 -9.31 -3.80 -4.80
CA GLN A 85 -10.47 -4.39 -5.46
C GLN A 85 -11.67 -3.48 -5.25
N GLY A 86 -12.44 -3.25 -6.32
CA GLY A 86 -13.72 -2.58 -6.24
C GLY A 86 -14.76 -3.43 -5.51
N ILE A 87 -15.38 -2.86 -4.47
CA ILE A 87 -16.47 -3.50 -3.74
C ILE A 87 -17.78 -2.80 -4.08
N GLU A 88 -18.79 -3.57 -4.48
CA GLU A 88 -20.13 -3.04 -4.74
C GLU A 88 -20.74 -2.43 -3.47
N SER A 89 -21.47 -1.32 -3.60
CA SER A 89 -22.05 -0.62 -2.45
C SER A 89 -22.96 -1.51 -1.59
N ALA A 90 -23.69 -2.45 -2.19
CA ALA A 90 -24.51 -3.40 -1.45
C ALA A 90 -23.66 -4.32 -0.55
N LEU A 91 -22.53 -4.83 -1.07
CA LEU A 91 -21.59 -5.67 -0.34
C LEU A 91 -20.82 -4.89 0.72
N ALA A 92 -20.44 -3.65 0.43
CA ALA A 92 -19.75 -2.78 1.38
C ALA A 92 -20.56 -2.54 2.66
N THR A 93 -21.89 -2.71 2.66
CA THR A 93 -22.73 -2.60 3.87
C THR A 93 -22.90 -3.91 4.65
N ASN A 94 -22.40 -5.03 4.12
CA ASN A 94 -22.50 -6.33 4.75
C ASN A 94 -21.67 -6.37 6.06
N PRO A 95 -22.19 -6.94 7.16
CA PRO A 95 -21.45 -7.16 8.40
C PRO A 95 -20.05 -7.78 8.25
N GLU A 96 -19.80 -8.57 7.20
CA GLU A 96 -18.49 -9.17 6.96
C GLU A 96 -17.36 -8.13 6.80
N TRP A 97 -17.67 -6.93 6.32
CA TRP A 97 -16.70 -5.86 6.08
C TRP A 97 -16.49 -4.91 7.26
N VAL A 98 -17.18 -5.12 8.38
CA VAL A 98 -17.09 -4.24 9.57
C VAL A 98 -15.64 -4.11 10.04
N HIS A 99 -14.92 -5.23 10.13
CA HIS A 99 -13.53 -5.20 10.59
C HIS A 99 -12.61 -4.39 9.67
N ALA A 100 -12.80 -4.50 8.35
CA ALA A 100 -12.00 -3.75 7.37
C ALA A 100 -12.25 -2.23 7.46
N LYS A 101 -13.48 -1.82 7.79
CA LYS A 101 -13.83 -0.41 8.02
C LYS A 101 -13.23 0.11 9.32
N GLU A 102 -13.35 -0.64 10.42
CA GLU A 102 -12.72 -0.29 11.70
C GLU A 102 -11.20 -0.15 11.54
N LYS A 103 -10.58 -1.04 10.75
CA LYS A 103 -9.14 -0.98 10.43
C LYS A 103 -8.78 0.21 9.54
N ALA A 104 -9.70 0.72 8.72
CA ALA A 104 -9.52 1.94 7.94
C ALA A 104 -9.52 3.21 8.83
N GLU A 105 -10.23 3.16 9.96
CA GLU A 105 -10.28 4.25 10.95
C GLU A 105 -9.12 4.20 11.96
N ALA A 106 -8.49 3.03 12.12
CA ALA A 106 -7.33 2.83 12.97
C ALA A 106 -6.08 3.57 12.46
N ASP A 107 -5.04 3.62 13.30
CA ASP A 107 -3.76 4.23 12.92
C ASP A 107 -3.07 3.43 11.82
N VAL A 108 -2.78 4.08 10.70
CA VAL A 108 -2.13 3.50 9.51
C VAL A 108 -0.72 2.94 9.78
N LEU A 109 -0.12 3.22 10.95
CA LEU A 109 1.18 2.66 11.34
C LEU A 109 1.22 1.13 11.32
N PHE A 110 0.08 0.44 11.45
CA PHE A 110 0.04 -1.03 11.33
C PHE A 110 0.56 -1.52 9.97
N TRP A 111 0.50 -0.71 8.91
CA TRP A 111 1.02 -1.10 7.60
C TRP A 111 2.53 -1.33 7.61
N ARG A 112 3.28 -0.70 8.52
CA ARG A 112 4.72 -0.96 8.67
C ARG A 112 5.00 -2.42 9.01
N GLU A 113 4.22 -2.96 9.95
CA GLU A 113 4.31 -4.36 10.35
C GLU A 113 3.90 -5.30 9.22
N VAL A 114 2.84 -4.95 8.48
CA VAL A 114 2.36 -5.75 7.34
C VAL A 114 3.37 -5.80 6.20
N VAL A 115 3.90 -4.64 5.79
CA VAL A 115 4.91 -4.56 4.72
C VAL A 115 6.21 -5.22 5.19
N GLY A 116 6.48 -5.20 6.49
CA GLY A 116 7.71 -5.71 7.09
C GLY A 116 8.87 -4.75 6.93
N LEU A 117 8.58 -3.44 6.90
CA LEU A 117 9.62 -2.41 6.86
C LEU A 117 10.44 -2.49 8.17
N PRO A 118 11.76 -2.76 8.09
CA PRO A 118 12.63 -2.63 9.25
C PRO A 118 12.50 -1.22 9.82
N GLY A 119 12.47 -1.07 11.15
CA GLY A 119 12.37 0.24 11.80
C GLY A 119 13.45 1.25 11.35
N GLU A 120 14.57 0.74 10.84
CA GLU A 120 15.71 1.52 10.33
C GLU A 120 15.67 1.80 8.82
N ALA A 121 14.86 1.06 8.03
CA ALA A 121 14.85 1.19 6.57
C ALA A 121 14.39 2.58 6.12
N GLY A 122 13.39 3.16 6.79
CA GLY A 122 12.92 4.51 6.51
C GLY A 122 13.97 5.59 6.79
N GLU A 123 14.86 5.37 7.76
CA GLU A 123 15.97 6.30 8.06
C GLU A 123 17.09 6.16 7.04
N LEU A 124 17.42 4.93 6.61
CA LEU A 124 18.35 4.69 5.51
C LEU A 124 17.84 5.27 4.19
N MET A 125 16.52 5.26 3.96
CA MET A 125 15.92 5.84 2.76
C MET A 125 16.06 7.38 2.69
N LYS A 126 16.34 8.03 3.83
CA LYS A 126 16.57 9.49 3.95
C LYS A 126 18.05 9.88 3.90
N ASP A 127 18.97 8.91 3.99
CA ASP A 127 20.40 9.18 3.93
C ASP A 127 20.86 9.37 2.48
N ASP A 128 21.06 10.63 2.10
CA ASP A 128 21.44 11.04 0.75
C ASP A 128 22.80 10.50 0.28
N SER A 129 23.66 10.02 1.18
CA SER A 129 24.96 9.43 0.84
C SER A 129 24.88 8.00 0.29
N LEU A 130 23.75 7.32 0.49
CA LEU A 130 23.55 5.92 0.10
C LEU A 130 23.06 5.78 -1.35
N PHE A 131 23.31 4.63 -1.96
CA PHE A 131 22.59 4.24 -3.17
C PHE A 131 21.27 3.57 -2.77
N ARG A 132 20.15 4.23 -3.06
CA ARG A 132 18.81 3.87 -2.58
C ARG A 132 17.89 3.55 -3.74
N VAL A 133 17.03 2.55 -3.56
CA VAL A 133 16.03 2.17 -4.56
C VAL A 133 14.66 2.11 -3.91
N LEU A 134 13.70 2.84 -4.49
CA LEU A 134 12.28 2.73 -4.17
C LEU A 134 11.57 2.14 -5.40
N GLU A 135 10.94 0.99 -5.22
CA GLU A 135 9.95 0.47 -6.15
C GLU A 135 8.57 0.66 -5.55
N TRP A 136 7.64 1.18 -6.34
CA TRP A 136 6.25 1.16 -5.97
C TRP A 136 5.37 0.70 -7.13
N GLY A 137 4.29 0.03 -6.79
CA GLY A 137 3.38 -0.54 -7.78
C GLY A 137 2.05 -0.92 -7.16
N GLY A 138 1.19 -1.48 -7.99
CA GLY A 138 -0.09 -1.97 -7.56
C GLY A 138 -0.81 -2.76 -8.63
N MET A 139 -1.94 -3.35 -8.26
CA MET A 139 -2.75 -4.17 -9.14
C MET A 139 -4.19 -4.23 -8.65
N GLU A 140 -5.13 -4.09 -9.58
CA GLU A 140 -6.54 -4.42 -9.34
C GLU A 140 -6.72 -5.94 -9.34
N VAL A 141 -7.36 -6.48 -8.31
CA VAL A 141 -7.77 -7.88 -8.24
C VAL A 141 -9.19 -7.99 -8.78
N LEU A 142 -9.37 -8.81 -9.82
CA LEU A 142 -10.66 -9.09 -10.47
C LEU A 142 -11.37 -10.31 -9.86
#